data_AF-B2CVA0-F1
#
_entry.id   AF-B2CVA0-F1
#
_cell.length_a   1.000
_cell.length_b   1.000
_cell.length_c   1.000
_cell.angle_alpha   90.00
_cell.angle_beta   90.00
_cell.angle_gamma   90.00
#
_symmetry.space_group_name_H-M   'P 1'
#
loop_
_entity.id
_entity.type
_entity.pdbx_description
1 polymer ?
#
loop_
_entity_poly.entity_id
_entity_poly.type
_entity_poly.pdbx_seq_one_letter_code
_entity_poly.pdbx_strand_id
1 'polypeptide(L)' 'RFCQQCSRFHALSEFDEAKRSCRRRLAGHNERRRKSTTD' A
#
# COMPACT_ATOMS: atom_id res chain seq x y z
N ARG A 1 10.58 5.74 -5.92
CA ARG A 1 9.32 6.53 -6.02
C ARG A 1 8.93 7.03 -4.63
N PHE A 2 8.37 8.24 -4.52
CA PHE A 2 7.91 8.79 -3.24
C PHE A 2 6.59 8.12 -2.82
N CYS A 3 6.53 7.57 -1.61
CA CYS A 3 5.29 7.01 -1.05
C CYS A 3 4.58 8.08 -0.23
N GLN A 4 3.41 8.50 -0.67
CA GLN A 4 2.62 9.55 0.01
C GLN A 4 2.18 9.16 1.42
N GLN A 5 2.01 7.85 1.71
CA GLN A 5 1.58 7.39 3.03
C GLN A 5 2.73 7.17 4.03
N CYS A 6 3.96 7.03 3.54
CA CYS A 6 5.14 6.90 4.40
C CYS A 6 5.90 8.22 4.53
N SER A 7 5.59 9.20 3.67
CA SER A 7 6.36 10.44 3.49
C SER A 7 7.86 10.18 3.30
N ARG A 8 8.20 9.11 2.58
CA ARG A 8 9.57 8.60 2.37
C ARG A 8 9.74 8.07 0.94
N PHE A 9 10.99 8.02 0.47
CA PHE A 9 11.35 7.40 -0.80
C PHE A 9 11.58 5.89 -0.64
N HIS A 10 11.04 5.13 -1.58
CA HIS A 10 11.13 3.67 -1.63
C HIS A 10 11.60 3.22 -3.03
N ALA A 11 12.16 2.01 -3.13
CA ALA A 11 12.55 1.44 -4.42
C ALA A 11 11.32 1.24 -5.32
N LEU A 12 11.48 1.35 -6.65
CA LEU A 12 10.36 1.11 -7.59
C LEU A 12 9.78 -0.30 -7.43
N SER A 13 10.66 -1.25 -7.12
CA SER A 13 10.29 -2.63 -6.81
C SER A 13 9.42 -2.76 -5.56
N GLU A 14 9.19 -1.74 -4.73
CA GLU A 14 8.27 -1.76 -3.57
C GLU A 14 6.87 -1.20 -3.88
N PHE A 15 6.61 -0.77 -5.11
CA PHE A 15 5.30 -0.28 -5.56
C PHE A 15 4.67 -1.30 -6.50
N ASP A 16 3.34 -1.30 -6.57
CA ASP A 16 2.66 -1.74 -7.77
C ASP A 16 2.68 -0.56 -8.74
N GLU A 17 3.02 -0.74 -10.01
CA GLU A 17 3.16 0.34 -10.99
C GLU A 17 1.94 1.28 -11.01
N ALA A 18 0.75 0.69 -10.88
CA ALA A 18 -0.53 1.38 -10.84
C ALA A 18 -0.81 2.17 -9.54
N LYS A 19 0.01 2.05 -8.48
CA LYS A 19 -0.27 2.62 -7.15
C LYS A 19 0.77 3.61 -6.66
N ARG A 20 0.29 4.67 -6.00
CA ARG A 20 1.09 5.77 -5.43
C ARG A 20 1.60 5.52 -4.00
N SER A 21 1.30 4.35 -3.43
CA SER A 21 1.75 3.92 -2.10
C SER A 21 2.51 2.60 -2.19
N CYS A 22 3.48 2.39 -1.29
CA CYS A 22 4.23 1.14 -1.24
C CYS A 22 3.33 -0.07 -0.89
N ARG A 23 3.73 -1.26 -1.36
CA ARG A 23 2.98 -2.52 -1.15
C ARG A 23 2.76 -2.84 0.32
N ARG A 24 3.72 -2.50 1.19
CA ARG A 24 3.60 -2.70 2.65
C ARG A 24 2.35 -2.02 3.24
N ARG A 25 2.06 -0.78 2.83
CA ARG A 25 0.89 -0.04 3.32
C ARG A 25 -0.40 -0.61 2.73
N LEU A 26 -0.36 -0.95 1.44
CA LEU A 26 -1.49 -1.54 0.73
C LEU A 26 -1.93 -2.87 1.33
N ALA A 27 -1.00 -3.76 1.70
CA ALA A 27 -1.32 -5.04 2.33
C ALA A 27 -2.19 -4.87 3.57
N GLY A 28 -1.81 -3.95 4.48
CA GLY A 28 -2.61 -3.63 5.66
C GLY A 28 -3.98 -2.99 5.36
N HIS A 29 -4.13 -2.28 4.23
CA HIS A 29 -5.45 -1.80 3.78
C HIS A 29 -6.32 -2.96 3.29
N ASN A 30 -5.77 -3.87 2.52
CA ASN A 30 -6.49 -5.03 1.99
C ASN A 30 -6.94 -5.98 3.10
N GLU A 31 -6.10 -6.24 4.11
CA GLU A 31 -6.44 -7.06 5.27
C GLU A 31 -7.60 -6.47 6.07
N ARG A 32 -7.57 -5.16 6.34
CA ARG A 32 -8.68 -4.47 7.02
C ARG A 32 -9.96 -4.53 6.20
N ARG A 33 -9.87 -4.26 4.89
CA ARG A 33 -11.03 -4.33 4.01
C ARG A 33 -11.64 -5.73 3.96
N ARG A 34 -10.80 -6.77 3.88
CA ARG A 34 -11.24 -8.19 3.86
C ARG A 34 -12.00 -8.58 5.12
N LYS A 35 -11.61 -8.05 6.28
CA LYS A 35 -12.31 -8.29 7.57
C LYS A 35 -13.66 -7.59 7.65
N SER A 36 -13.81 -6.42 7.02
CA SER A 36 -15.07 -5.66 7.03
C SER A 36 -16.12 -6.18 6.04
N THR A 37 -15.74 -7.04 5.09
CA THR A 37 -16.68 -7.64 4.11
C THR A 37 -17.23 -9.00 4.55
N THR A 38 -17.03 -9.38 5.81
CA THR A 38 -17.51 -10.66 6.39
C THR A 38 -18.46 -10.42 7.57
N ASP A 39 -19.12 -9.27 7.57
CA ASP A 39 -20.32 -8.97 8.36
C ASP A 39 -21.51 -8.94 7.38
#